data_AF-A0A8S3A9E2-F1
#
_entry.id   AF-A0A8S3A9E2-F1
#
_cell.length_a   1.000
_cell.length_b   1.000
_cell.length_c   1.000
_cell.angle_alpha   90.00
_cell.angle_beta   90.00
_cell.angle_gamma   90.00
#
_symmetry.space_group_name_H-M   'P 1'
#
loop_
_entity.id
_entity.type
_entity.pdbx_description
1 polymer ?
#
loop_
_entity_poly.entity_id
_entity_poly.type
_entity_poly.pdbx_seq_one_letter_code
_entity_poly.pdbx_strand_id
1 'polypeptide(L)'
;YLDNNLSEKAIDLFNKIQNPNDVHMLLLFNSCAQLKTKEALDLVKKISKQIPKSFYSNPHLLTSLLDALMKCGDVAHAESLFHSSKEKVLPMYGAMMKGYLDNNLSEKAIDLFNKIQNPNDVHTILLFNSCAQLKTKEALDLVKKISKRIPKSFYSNPYLLTSLLDALMKCGDVAHAESLFYSSKEKVLPIYGAMMKGINRLNICDNAELAMSQLCISF
;
A
#
# COMPACT_ATOMS: atom_id res chain seq x y z
N TYR A 1 19.55 1.58 -3.80
CA TYR A 1 20.68 2.37 -4.34
C TYR A 1 20.34 3.03 -5.67
N LEU A 2 19.92 2.30 -6.71
CA LEU A 2 19.54 2.90 -8.02
C LEU A 2 18.37 3.90 -7.92
N ASP A 3 17.29 3.54 -7.24
CA ASP A 3 16.10 4.42 -7.11
C ASP A 3 16.36 5.67 -6.26
N ASN A 4 17.21 5.56 -5.24
CA ASN A 4 17.59 6.71 -4.40
C ASN A 4 18.41 7.73 -5.19
N ASN A 5 19.33 7.26 -6.04
CA ASN A 5 20.13 8.14 -6.91
C ASN A 5 19.24 8.90 -7.92
N LEU A 6 18.19 8.25 -8.44
CA LEU A 6 17.20 8.93 -9.30
C LEU A 6 16.37 9.95 -8.52
N SER A 7 16.01 9.63 -7.27
CA SER A 7 15.22 10.51 -6.40
C SER A 7 16.01 11.76 -5.97
N GLU A 8 17.31 11.62 -5.67
CA GLU A 8 18.22 12.73 -5.39
C GLU A 8 18.34 13.67 -6.60
N LYS A 9 18.58 13.11 -7.80
CA LYS A 9 18.63 13.90 -9.04
C LYS A 9 17.32 14.64 -9.34
N ALA A 10 16.17 14.02 -9.05
CA ALA A 10 14.87 14.66 -9.24
C ALA A 10 14.70 15.87 -8.32
N ILE A 11 15.16 15.78 -7.06
CA ILE A 11 15.16 16.91 -6.11
C ILE A 11 16.10 18.02 -6.58
N ASP A 12 17.30 17.69 -7.06
CA ASP A 12 18.24 18.68 -7.59
C ASP A 12 17.69 19.43 -8.80
N LEU A 13 16.98 18.73 -9.70
CA LEU A 13 16.29 19.36 -10.81
C LEU A 13 15.15 20.25 -10.34
N PHE A 14 14.35 19.79 -9.37
CA PHE A 14 13.25 20.57 -8.80
C PHE A 14 13.76 21.90 -8.21
N ASN A 15 14.88 21.88 -7.49
CA ASN A 15 15.46 23.08 -6.89
C ASN A 15 15.90 24.15 -7.91
N LYS A 16 16.04 23.79 -9.20
CA LYS A 16 16.36 24.72 -10.29
C LYS A 16 15.13 25.34 -10.94
N ILE A 17 13.93 24.84 -10.66
CA ILE A 17 12.69 25.31 -11.28
C ILE A 17 12.24 26.60 -10.61
N GLN A 18 12.07 27.65 -11.43
CA GLN A 18 11.40 28.87 -11.00
C GLN A 18 9.89 28.69 -11.22
N ASN A 19 9.10 28.78 -10.15
CA ASN A 19 7.63 28.58 -10.12
C ASN A 19 7.18 27.13 -10.44
N PRO A 20 7.39 26.17 -9.51
CA PRO A 20 6.92 24.81 -9.68
C PRO A 20 5.39 24.72 -9.75
N ASN A 21 4.88 24.08 -10.79
CA ASN A 21 3.48 23.67 -10.92
C ASN A 21 3.18 22.35 -10.20
N ASP A 22 1.90 21.95 -10.21
CA ASP A 22 1.37 20.73 -9.58
C ASP A 22 2.13 19.44 -9.95
N VAL A 23 2.54 19.29 -11.21
CA VAL A 23 3.29 18.10 -11.68
C VAL A 23 4.67 18.05 -11.03
N HIS A 24 5.37 19.19 -10.96
CA HIS A 24 6.67 19.26 -10.30
C HIS A 24 6.55 18.93 -8.80
N MET A 25 5.50 19.44 -8.14
CA MET A 25 5.24 19.16 -6.72
C MET A 25 4.95 17.67 -6.48
N LEU A 26 4.13 17.05 -7.33
CA LEU A 26 3.85 15.61 -7.28
C LEU A 26 5.13 14.78 -7.39
N LEU A 27 5.98 15.08 -8.37
CA LEU A 27 7.25 14.39 -8.59
C LEU A 27 8.22 14.58 -7.43
N LEU A 28 8.29 15.80 -6.88
CA LEU A 28 9.09 16.09 -5.70
C LEU A 28 8.66 15.22 -4.52
N PHE A 29 7.37 15.23 -4.17
CA PHE A 29 6.87 14.48 -3.02
C PHE A 29 7.09 12.98 -3.18
N ASN A 30 6.86 12.43 -4.37
CA ASN A 30 7.17 11.03 -4.66
C ASN A 30 8.66 10.72 -4.46
N SER A 31 9.56 11.60 -4.91
CA SER A 31 11.01 11.44 -4.74
C SER A 31 11.42 11.49 -3.27
N CYS A 32 10.90 12.46 -2.51
CA CYS A 32 11.10 12.53 -1.06
C CYS A 32 10.62 11.26 -0.34
N ALA A 33 9.45 10.74 -0.74
CA ALA A 33 8.86 9.53 -0.19
C ALA A 33 9.73 8.28 -0.43
N GLN A 34 10.49 8.24 -1.54
CA GLN A 34 11.45 7.15 -1.81
C GLN A 34 12.72 7.25 -0.99
N LEU A 35 13.23 8.47 -0.75
CA LEU A 35 14.46 8.69 0.01
C LEU A 35 14.29 8.36 1.49
N LYS A 36 13.15 8.70 2.09
CA LYS A 36 12.85 8.45 3.51
C LYS A 36 13.89 9.04 4.48
N THR A 37 14.49 10.17 4.12
CA THR A 37 15.51 10.83 4.94
C THR A 37 14.97 12.08 5.64
N LYS A 38 15.73 12.57 6.62
CA LYS A 38 15.40 13.81 7.33
C LYS A 38 15.49 15.02 6.42
N GLU A 39 16.45 15.05 5.51
CA GLU A 39 16.63 16.11 4.52
C GLU A 39 15.44 16.18 3.57
N ALA A 40 14.94 15.01 3.13
CA ALA A 40 13.72 14.93 2.35
C ALA A 40 12.52 15.48 3.14
N LEU A 41 12.38 15.12 4.43
CA LEU A 41 11.31 15.65 5.27
C LEU A 41 11.38 17.18 5.42
N ASP A 42 12.57 17.72 5.68
CA ASP A 42 12.77 19.16 5.85
C ASP A 42 12.42 19.92 4.57
N LEU A 43 12.75 19.35 3.41
CA LEU A 43 12.33 19.88 2.11
C LEU A 43 10.81 19.82 1.94
N VAL A 44 10.17 18.69 2.22
CA VAL A 44 8.70 18.55 2.15
C VAL A 44 8.02 19.60 3.03
N LYS A 45 8.49 19.80 4.25
CA LYS A 45 7.96 20.82 5.19
C LYS A 45 8.17 22.23 4.68
N LYS A 46 9.37 22.54 4.16
CA LYS A 46 9.70 23.86 3.60
C LYS A 46 8.79 24.20 2.42
N ILE A 47 8.58 23.23 1.52
CA ILE A 47 7.73 23.40 0.35
C ILE A 47 6.26 23.48 0.75
N SER A 48 5.80 22.66 1.71
CA SER A 48 4.42 22.67 2.25
C SER A 48 3.96 24.06 2.73
N LYS A 49 4.87 24.85 3.28
CA LYS A 49 4.59 26.24 3.72
C LYS A 49 4.40 27.23 2.57
N GLN A 50 4.84 26.89 1.37
CA GLN A 50 4.84 27.77 0.18
C GLN A 50 3.78 27.36 -0.84
N ILE A 51 3.13 26.19 -0.68
CA ILE A 51 2.14 25.72 -1.64
C ILE A 51 0.82 26.49 -1.48
N PRO A 52 0.19 26.96 -2.57
CA PRO A 52 -1.11 27.62 -2.50
C PRO A 52 -2.18 26.71 -1.90
N LYS A 53 -3.19 27.31 -1.26
CA LYS A 53 -4.31 26.57 -0.64
C LYS A 53 -5.04 25.65 -1.63
N SER A 54 -5.07 26.00 -2.92
CA SER A 54 -5.66 25.19 -3.99
C SER A 54 -5.02 23.80 -4.11
N PHE A 55 -3.74 23.65 -3.78
CA PHE A 55 -3.04 22.37 -3.80
C PHE A 55 -3.70 21.34 -2.86
N TYR A 56 -4.05 21.78 -1.65
CA TYR A 56 -4.69 20.93 -0.64
C TYR A 56 -6.11 20.51 -1.03
N SER A 57 -6.72 21.18 -2.01
CA SER A 57 -8.02 20.79 -2.57
C SER A 57 -7.90 19.70 -3.64
N ASN A 58 -6.70 19.42 -4.16
CA ASN A 58 -6.48 18.36 -5.14
C ASN A 58 -6.13 17.04 -4.41
N PRO A 59 -7.00 16.01 -4.46
CA PRO A 59 -6.79 14.78 -3.69
C PRO A 59 -5.55 14.00 -4.13
N HIS A 60 -5.14 14.07 -5.41
CA HIS A 60 -3.95 13.38 -5.89
C HIS A 60 -2.66 14.00 -5.36
N LEU A 61 -2.61 15.33 -5.38
CA LEU A 61 -1.50 16.12 -4.84
C LEU A 61 -1.40 16.00 -3.32
N LEU A 62 -2.54 16.03 -2.64
CA LEU A 62 -2.59 15.79 -1.20
C LEU A 62 -2.14 14.36 -0.86
N THR A 63 -2.54 13.36 -1.64
CA THR A 63 -2.10 11.96 -1.43
C THR A 63 -0.59 11.81 -1.50
N SER A 64 0.08 12.45 -2.47
CA SER A 64 1.55 12.35 -2.58
C SER A 64 2.27 13.05 -1.44
N LEU A 65 1.75 14.20 -0.98
CA LEU A 65 2.24 14.88 0.21
C LEU A 65 2.08 14.01 1.47
N LEU A 66 0.91 13.37 1.65
CA LEU A 66 0.66 12.43 2.75
C LEU A 66 1.65 11.26 2.72
N ASP A 67 1.84 10.61 1.56
CA ASP A 67 2.78 9.49 1.41
C ASP A 67 4.22 9.92 1.74
N ALA A 68 4.65 11.10 1.30
CA ALA A 68 5.96 11.66 1.61
C ALA A 68 6.15 11.92 3.11
N LEU A 69 5.17 12.57 3.76
CA LEU A 69 5.21 12.84 5.19
C LEU A 69 5.25 11.55 6.01
N MET A 70 4.38 10.58 5.71
CA MET A 70 4.34 9.30 6.40
C MET A 70 5.64 8.53 6.25
N LYS A 71 6.17 8.40 5.03
CA LYS A 71 7.41 7.65 4.78
C LYS A 71 8.67 8.32 5.33
N CYS A 72 8.67 9.64 5.48
CA CYS A 72 9.76 10.37 6.14
C CYS A 72 9.54 10.52 7.67
N GLY A 73 8.45 9.97 8.22
CA GLY A 73 8.23 9.86 9.66
C GLY A 73 7.46 10.99 10.34
N ASP A 74 6.94 11.98 9.61
CA ASP A 74 6.07 13.02 10.19
C ASP A 74 4.60 12.62 10.15
N VAL A 75 4.29 11.62 10.98
CA VAL A 75 2.93 11.05 11.10
C VAL A 75 1.92 12.10 11.56
N ALA A 76 2.29 12.97 12.51
CA ALA A 76 1.38 13.96 13.07
C ALA A 76 0.92 14.99 12.03
N HIS A 77 1.84 15.46 11.18
CA HIS A 77 1.48 16.40 10.12
C HIS A 77 0.60 15.73 9.05
N ALA A 78 0.94 14.50 8.65
CA ALA A 78 0.11 13.73 7.73
C ALA A 78 -1.31 13.49 8.28
N GLU A 79 -1.44 13.14 9.57
CA GLU A 79 -2.72 13.01 10.26
C GLU A 79 -3.51 14.30 10.22
N SER A 80 -2.89 15.44 10.56
CA SER A 80 -3.56 16.75 10.54
C SER A 80 -4.13 17.07 9.15
N LEU A 81 -3.33 16.89 8.10
CA LEU A 81 -3.74 17.14 6.72
C LEU A 81 -4.87 16.20 6.29
N PHE A 82 -4.71 14.89 6.54
CA PHE A 82 -5.72 13.90 6.20
C PHE A 82 -7.07 14.20 6.86
N HIS A 83 -7.09 14.51 8.17
CA HIS A 83 -8.33 14.81 8.88
C HIS A 83 -8.97 16.12 8.38
N SER A 84 -8.16 17.14 8.10
CA SER A 84 -8.63 18.43 7.57
C SER A 84 -9.17 18.37 6.14
N SER A 85 -8.83 17.33 5.37
CA SER A 85 -9.32 17.18 3.99
C SER A 85 -10.82 16.96 3.95
N LYS A 86 -11.52 17.78 3.16
CA LYS A 86 -12.96 17.66 2.91
C LYS A 86 -13.29 16.42 2.08
N GLU A 87 -12.44 16.10 1.11
CA GLU A 87 -12.59 14.93 0.25
C GLU A 87 -11.50 13.91 0.59
N LYS A 88 -11.90 12.69 0.96
CA LYS A 88 -10.97 11.59 1.26
C LYS A 88 -11.18 10.53 0.20
N VAL A 89 -10.26 10.45 -0.75
CA VAL A 89 -10.27 9.44 -1.80
C VAL A 89 -9.55 8.17 -1.34
N LEU A 90 -9.88 7.04 -1.96
CA LEU A 90 -9.32 5.74 -1.65
C LEU A 90 -7.76 5.73 -1.59
N PRO A 91 -7.02 6.33 -2.54
CA PRO A 91 -5.56 6.42 -2.44
C PRO A 91 -5.03 7.07 -1.15
N MET A 92 -5.75 8.06 -0.58
CA MET A 92 -5.34 8.71 0.68
C MET A 92 -5.41 7.73 1.85
N TYR A 93 -6.48 6.93 1.94
CA TYR A 93 -6.59 5.89 2.96
C TYR A 93 -5.46 4.87 2.82
N GLY A 94 -5.09 4.50 1.60
CA GLY A 94 -3.98 3.59 1.33
C GLY A 94 -2.63 4.13 1.80
N ALA A 95 -2.34 5.39 1.45
CA ALA A 95 -1.13 6.09 1.89
C ALA A 95 -1.04 6.17 3.42
N MET A 96 -2.14 6.53 4.10
CA MET A 96 -2.18 6.60 5.56
C MET A 96 -2.05 5.22 6.23
N MET A 97 -2.80 4.21 5.77
CA MET A 97 -2.73 2.86 6.34
C MET A 97 -1.32 2.26 6.18
N LYS A 98 -0.75 2.34 4.98
CA LYS A 98 0.62 1.89 4.74
C LYS A 98 1.61 2.67 5.59
N GLY A 99 1.47 4.00 5.62
CA GLY A 99 2.30 4.88 6.41
C GLY A 99 2.30 4.54 7.90
N TYR A 100 1.15 4.26 8.49
CA TYR A 100 1.07 3.85 9.89
C TYR A 100 1.86 2.57 10.13
N LEU A 101 1.71 1.59 9.26
CA LEU A 101 2.42 0.33 9.37
C LEU A 101 3.93 0.49 9.15
N ASP A 102 4.36 1.31 8.18
CA ASP A 102 5.77 1.69 7.96
C ASP A 102 6.38 2.36 9.21
N ASN A 103 5.56 3.00 10.04
CA ASN A 103 5.96 3.65 11.30
C ASN A 103 5.66 2.80 12.56
N ASN A 104 5.38 1.50 12.40
CA ASN A 104 5.05 0.57 13.51
C ASN A 104 3.80 0.96 14.34
N LEU A 105 2.81 1.59 13.71
CA LEU A 105 1.55 2.05 14.31
C LEU A 105 0.36 1.22 13.81
N SER A 106 0.43 -0.11 13.89
CA SER A 106 -0.58 -1.03 13.33
C SER A 106 -2.00 -0.81 13.86
N GLU A 107 -2.16 -0.46 15.14
CA GLU A 107 -3.47 -0.15 15.72
C GLU A 107 -4.10 1.10 15.08
N LYS A 108 -3.31 2.11 14.72
CA LYS A 108 -3.83 3.28 13.98
C LYS A 108 -4.29 2.91 12.56
N ALA A 109 -3.62 1.96 11.92
CA ALA A 109 -4.06 1.43 10.63
C ALA A 109 -5.40 0.69 10.75
N ILE A 110 -5.58 -0.10 11.82
CA ILE A 110 -6.85 -0.77 12.15
C ILE A 110 -7.95 0.25 12.42
N ASP A 111 -7.67 1.26 13.24
CA ASP A 111 -8.64 2.30 13.58
C ASP A 111 -9.06 3.09 12.35
N LEU A 112 -8.12 3.42 11.47
CA LEU A 112 -8.43 4.08 10.21
C LEU A 112 -9.33 3.19 9.32
N PHE A 113 -9.02 1.89 9.21
CA PHE A 113 -9.87 0.96 8.45
C PHE A 113 -11.27 0.85 9.06
N ASN A 114 -11.39 0.79 10.38
CA ASN A 114 -12.68 0.73 11.08
C ASN A 114 -13.53 1.99 10.94
N LYS A 115 -12.90 3.15 10.71
CA LYS A 115 -13.60 4.42 10.46
C LYS A 115 -14.19 4.50 9.04
N ILE A 116 -13.78 3.62 8.12
CA ILE A 116 -14.40 3.54 6.80
C ILE A 116 -15.81 2.97 6.99
N GLN A 117 -16.83 3.79 6.78
CA GLN A 117 -18.22 3.37 6.88
C GLN A 117 -18.55 2.41 5.74
N ASN A 118 -19.02 1.19 6.07
CA ASN A 118 -19.33 0.14 5.09
C ASN A 118 -18.15 -0.15 4.13
N PRO A 119 -17.01 -0.67 4.64
CA PRO A 119 -15.87 -0.97 3.80
C PRO A 119 -16.30 -2.00 2.74
N ASN A 120 -16.21 -1.61 1.47
CA ASN A 120 -16.43 -2.52 0.36
C ASN A 120 -15.14 -3.31 0.02
N ASP A 121 -15.25 -4.20 -0.96
CA ASP A 121 -14.16 -5.03 -1.48
C ASP A 121 -12.91 -4.20 -1.81
N VAL A 122 -13.09 -3.02 -2.40
CA VAL A 122 -12.00 -2.14 -2.85
C VAL A 122 -11.18 -1.62 -1.66
N HIS A 123 -11.82 -1.20 -0.57
CA HIS A 123 -11.12 -0.76 0.65
C HIS A 123 -10.34 -1.91 1.29
N THR A 124 -10.90 -3.11 1.26
CA THR A 124 -10.26 -4.29 1.86
C THR A 124 -9.08 -4.76 1.02
N ILE A 125 -9.21 -4.76 -0.31
CA ILE A 125 -8.10 -5.00 -1.24
C ILE A 125 -6.96 -4.02 -1.00
N LEU A 126 -7.29 -2.73 -0.83
CA LEU A 126 -6.28 -1.72 -0.56
C LEU A 126 -5.53 -2.01 0.73
N LEU A 127 -6.24 -2.36 1.81
CA LEU A 127 -5.61 -2.72 3.08
C LEU A 127 -4.68 -3.93 2.92
N PHE A 128 -5.15 -5.01 2.28
CA PHE A 128 -4.34 -6.21 2.08
C PHE A 128 -3.10 -5.94 1.23
N ASN A 129 -3.23 -5.16 0.16
CA ASN A 129 -2.09 -4.75 -0.66
C ASN A 129 -1.07 -3.91 0.13
N SER A 130 -1.53 -3.01 1.00
CA SER A 130 -0.65 -2.26 1.91
C SER A 130 0.09 -3.20 2.86
N CYS A 131 -0.60 -4.17 3.48
CA CYS A 131 -0.01 -5.19 4.34
C CYS A 131 1.04 -6.03 3.60
N ALA A 132 0.71 -6.49 2.39
CA ALA A 132 1.56 -7.31 1.54
C ALA A 132 2.89 -6.62 1.18
N GLN A 133 2.92 -5.29 1.09
CA GLN A 133 4.13 -4.53 0.80
C GLN A 133 5.12 -4.52 1.97
N LEU A 134 4.62 -4.55 3.21
CA LEU A 134 5.41 -4.41 4.43
C LEU A 134 6.11 -5.70 4.82
N LYS A 135 5.43 -6.84 4.65
CA LYS A 135 5.98 -8.17 4.92
C LYS A 135 6.41 -8.34 6.39
N THR A 136 5.68 -7.73 7.32
CA THR A 136 5.95 -7.79 8.76
C THR A 136 4.91 -8.64 9.49
N LYS A 137 5.22 -9.00 10.73
CA LYS A 137 4.30 -9.76 11.59
C LYS A 137 3.05 -8.94 11.95
N GLU A 138 3.22 -7.64 12.17
CA GLU A 138 2.14 -6.72 12.48
C GLU A 138 1.16 -6.60 11.31
N ALA A 139 1.68 -6.57 10.07
CA ALA A 139 0.88 -6.62 8.86
C ALA A 139 0.13 -7.95 8.73
N LEU A 140 0.75 -9.08 9.08
CA LEU A 140 0.09 -10.39 9.08
C LEU A 140 -1.06 -10.45 10.09
N ASP A 141 -0.83 -9.97 11.31
CA ASP A 141 -1.84 -9.96 12.37
C ASP A 141 -3.05 -9.12 11.96
N LEU A 142 -2.82 -8.00 11.28
CA LEU A 142 -3.85 -7.18 10.68
C LEU A 142 -4.65 -7.92 9.61
N VAL A 143 -3.97 -8.56 8.65
CA VAL A 143 -4.60 -9.36 7.59
C VAL A 143 -5.51 -10.43 8.20
N LYS A 144 -5.04 -11.15 9.22
CA LYS A 144 -5.82 -12.18 9.93
C LYS A 144 -7.02 -11.62 10.69
N LYS A 145 -6.86 -10.47 11.34
CA LYS A 145 -7.94 -9.82 12.10
C LYS A 145 -9.08 -9.39 11.17
N ILE A 146 -8.74 -8.91 9.98
CA ILE A 146 -9.73 -8.44 8.99
C ILE A 146 -10.34 -9.61 8.21
N SER A 147 -9.56 -10.64 7.86
CA SER A 147 -10.09 -11.81 7.16
C SER A 147 -11.13 -12.60 7.98
N LYS A 148 -11.10 -12.50 9.31
CA LYS A 148 -12.14 -13.06 10.19
C LYS A 148 -13.45 -12.25 10.19
N ARG A 149 -13.42 -10.99 9.76
CA ARG A 149 -14.56 -10.05 9.80
C ARG A 149 -15.29 -9.94 8.47
N ILE A 150 -14.65 -10.34 7.38
CA ILE A 150 -15.24 -10.30 6.04
C ILE A 150 -16.22 -11.48 5.84
N PRO A 151 -17.38 -11.26 5.18
CA PRO A 151 -18.35 -12.32 4.91
C PRO A 151 -17.77 -13.47 4.09
N LYS A 152 -18.32 -14.69 4.19
CA LYS A 152 -17.84 -15.81 3.37
C LYS A 152 -18.06 -15.61 1.86
N SER A 153 -19.10 -14.87 1.46
CA SER A 153 -19.35 -14.50 0.05
C SER A 153 -18.21 -13.70 -0.58
N PHE A 154 -17.38 -13.08 0.26
CA PHE A 154 -16.27 -12.23 -0.14
C PHE A 154 -15.11 -13.04 -0.75
N TYR A 155 -14.98 -14.32 -0.37
CA TYR A 155 -14.02 -15.25 -0.97
C TYR A 155 -14.39 -15.64 -2.42
N SER A 156 -15.61 -15.33 -2.87
CA SER A 156 -16.01 -15.49 -4.26
C SER A 156 -15.51 -14.35 -5.17
N ASN A 157 -15.04 -13.23 -4.61
CA ASN A 157 -14.43 -12.18 -5.42
C ASN A 157 -12.96 -12.55 -5.70
N PRO A 158 -12.58 -12.84 -6.95
CA PRO A 158 -11.24 -13.32 -7.27
C PRO A 158 -10.16 -12.26 -7.02
N TYR A 159 -10.44 -10.97 -7.24
CA TYR A 159 -9.48 -9.89 -6.99
C TYR A 159 -9.18 -9.75 -5.51
N LEU A 160 -10.23 -9.91 -4.71
CA LEU A 160 -10.09 -9.82 -3.27
C LEU A 160 -9.36 -11.01 -2.71
N LEU A 161 -9.76 -12.22 -3.09
CA LEU A 161 -9.06 -13.44 -2.72
C LEU A 161 -7.58 -13.35 -3.13
N THR A 162 -7.28 -12.86 -4.34
CA THR A 162 -5.89 -12.64 -4.80
C THR A 162 -5.13 -11.71 -3.86
N SER A 163 -5.72 -10.57 -3.45
CA SER A 163 -5.06 -9.62 -2.54
C SER A 163 -4.81 -10.21 -1.15
N LEU A 164 -5.74 -11.02 -0.63
CA LEU A 164 -5.58 -11.72 0.64
C LEU A 164 -4.48 -12.77 0.56
N LEU A 165 -4.46 -13.58 -0.50
CA LEU A 165 -3.41 -14.58 -0.73
C LEU A 165 -2.04 -13.93 -0.85
N ASP A 166 -1.92 -12.86 -1.64
CA ASP A 166 -0.65 -12.12 -1.78
C ASP A 166 -0.18 -11.56 -0.43
N ALA A 167 -1.09 -11.03 0.40
CA ALA A 167 -0.77 -10.53 1.72
C ALA A 167 -0.32 -11.64 2.69
N LEU A 168 -1.05 -12.76 2.76
CA LEU A 168 -0.70 -13.91 3.60
C LEU A 168 0.66 -14.50 3.20
N MET A 169 0.87 -14.74 1.90
CA MET A 169 2.13 -15.27 1.36
C MET A 169 3.29 -14.32 1.66
N LYS A 170 3.15 -13.02 1.40
CA LYS A 170 4.23 -12.05 1.60
C LYS A 170 4.55 -11.78 3.06
N CYS A 171 3.59 -11.94 3.97
CA CYS A 171 3.81 -11.78 5.40
C CYS A 171 4.13 -13.11 6.11
N GLY A 172 4.20 -14.23 5.36
CA GLY A 172 4.76 -15.51 5.83
C GLY A 172 3.76 -16.55 6.32
N ASP A 173 2.45 -16.35 6.18
CA ASP A 173 1.44 -17.38 6.51
C ASP A 173 1.03 -18.20 5.28
N VAL A 174 1.97 -19.03 4.84
CA VAL A 174 1.83 -19.88 3.64
C VAL A 174 0.71 -20.89 3.82
N ALA A 175 0.66 -21.56 4.97
CA ALA A 175 -0.31 -22.63 5.23
C ALA A 175 -1.76 -22.13 5.12
N HIS A 176 -2.05 -20.93 5.63
CA HIS A 176 -3.37 -20.34 5.50
C HIS A 176 -3.67 -19.92 4.06
N ALA A 177 -2.70 -19.35 3.35
CA ALA A 177 -2.86 -19.00 1.94
C ALA A 177 -3.16 -20.24 1.07
N GLU A 178 -2.42 -21.34 1.27
CA GLU A 178 -2.65 -22.61 0.59
C GLU A 178 -4.03 -23.18 0.89
N SER A 179 -4.41 -23.23 2.17
CA SER A 179 -5.73 -23.70 2.57
C SER A 179 -6.85 -22.91 1.88
N LEU A 180 -6.74 -21.58 1.79
CA LEU A 180 -7.72 -20.73 1.11
C LEU A 180 -7.72 -21.00 -0.40
N PHE A 181 -6.55 -21.08 -1.02
CA PHE A 181 -6.40 -21.37 -2.44
C PHE A 181 -7.10 -22.68 -2.84
N TYR A 182 -6.83 -23.77 -2.11
CA TYR A 182 -7.44 -25.07 -2.42
C TYR A 182 -8.95 -25.09 -2.16
N SER A 183 -9.41 -24.38 -1.12
CA SER A 183 -10.84 -24.26 -0.82
C SER A 183 -11.64 -23.41 -1.82
N SER A 184 -10.98 -22.56 -2.60
CA SER A 184 -11.65 -21.70 -3.59
C SER A 184 -12.20 -22.52 -4.76
N LYS A 185 -13.49 -22.33 -5.05
CA LYS A 185 -14.17 -22.91 -6.22
C LYS A 185 -13.84 -22.17 -7.52
N GLU A 186 -13.55 -20.87 -7.45
CA GLU A 186 -13.17 -20.05 -8.58
C GLU A 186 -11.67 -19.76 -8.53
N LYS A 187 -10.90 -20.44 -9.38
CA LYS A 187 -9.47 -20.21 -9.55
C LYS A 187 -9.24 -19.56 -10.92
N VAL A 188 -8.99 -18.26 -10.91
CA VAL A 188 -8.66 -17.48 -12.11
C VAL A 188 -7.17 -17.18 -12.17
N LEU A 189 -6.66 -16.79 -13.35
CA LEU A 189 -5.24 -16.48 -13.57
C LEU A 189 -4.58 -15.62 -12.47
N PRO A 190 -5.17 -14.50 -12.00
CA PRO A 190 -4.60 -13.71 -10.91
C PRO A 190 -4.32 -14.50 -9.62
N ILE A 191 -5.21 -15.43 -9.25
CA ILE A 191 -5.09 -16.24 -8.03
C ILE A 191 -3.88 -17.17 -8.13
N TYR A 192 -3.72 -17.86 -9.27
CA TYR A 192 -2.55 -18.70 -9.52
C TYR A 192 -1.27 -17.86 -9.55
N GLY A 193 -1.31 -16.69 -10.21
CA GLY A 193 -0.18 -15.76 -10.28
C GLY A 193 0.30 -15.33 -8.89
N ALA A 194 -0.61 -15.01 -7.97
CA ALA A 194 -0.27 -14.66 -6.59
C ALA A 194 0.37 -15.84 -5.84
N MET A 195 -0.18 -17.05 -5.95
CA MET A 195 0.38 -18.24 -5.29
C MET A 195 1.77 -18.58 -5.83
N MET A 196 1.94 -18.68 -7.16
CA MET A 196 3.24 -18.98 -7.77
C MET A 196 4.31 -17.95 -7.36
N LYS A 197 3.95 -16.66 -7.37
CA LYS A 197 4.86 -15.59 -6.96
C LYS A 197 5.25 -15.69 -5.48
N GLY A 198 4.30 -16.07 -4.62
CA GLY A 198 4.54 -16.30 -3.21
C GLY A 198 5.45 -17.52 -2.96
N ILE A 199 5.15 -18.64 -3.61
CA ILE A 199 5.87 -19.92 -3.45
C ILE A 199 7.31 -19.82 -3.96
N ASN A 200 7.52 -19.27 -5.16
CA ASN A 200 8.85 -19.08 -5.75
C ASN A 200 9.73 -18.21 -4.85
N ARG A 201 9.15 -17.16 -4.23
CA ARG A 201 9.88 -16.29 -3.31
C ARG A 201 10.36 -17.01 -2.03
N LEU A 202 9.68 -18.07 -1.62
CA LEU A 202 10.00 -18.84 -0.43
C LEU A 202 10.86 -20.08 -0.74
N ASN A 203 11.26 -20.28 -2.00
CA ASN A 203 11.98 -21.47 -2.49
C ASN A 203 11.27 -22.80 -2.19
N ILE A 204 9.94 -22.81 -2.16
CA ILE A 204 9.14 -24.02 -1.95
C ILE A 204 8.85 -24.63 -3.33
N CYS A 205 9.82 -25.31 -3.95
CA CYS A 205 9.75 -25.69 -5.37
C CYS A 205 8.60 -26.65 -5.72
N ASP A 206 8.33 -27.64 -4.88
CA ASP A 206 7.37 -28.73 -5.19
C ASP A 206 5.94 -28.21 -5.39
N ASN A 207 5.53 -27.17 -4.65
CA ASN A 207 4.17 -26.62 -4.72
C ASN A 207 3.99 -25.67 -5.91
N ALA A 208 5.08 -25.07 -6.43
CA ALA A 208 5.00 -24.18 -7.59
C ALA A 208 4.70 -24.97 -8.86
N GLU A 209 5.32 -26.14 -9.02
CA GLU A 209 5.08 -27.05 -10.15
C GLU A 209 3.66 -27.61 -10.15
N LEU A 210 3.13 -27.96 -8.98
CA LEU A 210 1.75 -28.40 -8.83
C LEU A 210 0.76 -27.28 -9.23
N ALA A 211 1.00 -26.04 -8.81
CA ALA A 211 0.17 -24.90 -9.19
C ALA A 211 0.26 -24.58 -10.70
N MET A 212 1.44 -24.72 -11.31
CA MET A 212 1.65 -24.54 -12.76
C MET A 212 0.95 -25.62 -13.59
N SER A 213 1.03 -26.88 -13.16
CA SER A 213 0.37 -27.99 -13.88
C SER A 213 -1.15 -27.86 -13.89
N GLN A 214 -1.76 -27.36 -12.81
CA GLN A 214 -3.20 -27.07 -12.77
C GLN A 214 -3.62 -25.93 -13.71
N LEU A 215 -2.77 -24.92 -13.89
CA LEU A 215 -2.99 -23.83 -14.86
C LEU A 215 -3.03 -24.34 -16.30
N CYS A 216 -2.11 -25.23 -16.67
CA CYS A 216 -2.04 -25.81 -18.02
C CYS A 216 -3.25 -26.68 -18.39
N ILE A 217 -3.97 -27.22 -17.40
CA ILE A 217 -5.17 -28.05 -17.62
C ILE A 217 -6.42 -27.17 -17.81
N SER A 218 -6.38 -25.90 -17.43
CA SER A 218 -7.52 -24.97 -17.47
C SER A 218 -7.61 -24.10 -18.74
N PHE A 219 -6.76 -24.34 -19.75
CA PHE A 219 -6.81 -23.75 -21.09
C PHE A 219 -7.04 -24.84 -22.14
#